data_AF-A0A948Z2H1-F1
#
_entry.id   AF-A0A948Z2H1-F1
#
_cell.length_a   1.000
_cell.length_b   1.000
_cell.length_c   1.000
_cell.angle_alpha   90.00
_cell.angle_beta   90.00
_cell.angle_gamma   90.00
#
_symmetry.space_group_name_H-M   'P 1'
#
loop_
_entity.id
_entity.type
_entity.pdbx_description
1 polymer ?
#
loop_
_entity_poly.entity_id
_entity_poly.type
_entity_poly.pdbx_seq_one_letter_code
_entity_poly.pdbx_strand_id
1 'polypeptide(L)'
;MKERIKKILSNLKNVQEDLLALSDDLWLEIDHNDNEAIDNGVRFKSEFNKNNKKFSDTANSLSELIQNHTNTPLYQQVESKERQLSSIENERIIEELNNKEPHNLTEDFKYKRPYGFVLTGTPYTNKVTWSELYIQLCTHLLNTDENIFNSLENNQDHISNRNNKYFSSNPSDLRSSQKCGSSTYVEMNLSANSIRDSIKRLLKTYNINQADLSIYLREDRDA
;
A
#
# COMPACT_ATOMS: atom_id res chain seq x y z
N MET A 1 -3.51 -21.82 16.56
CA MET A 1 -3.98 -20.52 17.11
C MET A 1 -3.30 -19.34 16.43
N LYS A 2 -1.96 -19.22 16.45
CA LYS A 2 -1.22 -18.14 15.78
C LYS A 2 -1.56 -17.95 14.29
N GLU A 3 -1.62 -19.02 13.51
CA GLU A 3 -2.01 -18.94 12.10
C GLU A 3 -3.44 -18.44 11.87
N ARG A 4 -4.37 -18.79 12.77
CA ARG A 4 -5.74 -18.27 12.73
C ARG A 4 -5.77 -16.77 13.04
N ILE A 5 -4.97 -16.33 14.01
CA ILE A 5 -4.82 -14.90 14.35
C ILE A 5 -4.30 -14.13 13.14
N LYS A 6 -3.19 -14.57 12.53
CA LYS A 6 -2.64 -13.97 11.31
C LYS A 6 -3.66 -13.90 10.17
N LYS A 7 -4.44 -14.97 9.95
CA LYS A 7 -5.48 -15.00 8.93
C LYS A 7 -6.58 -13.96 9.17
N ILE A 8 -7.09 -13.85 10.40
CA ILE A 8 -8.13 -12.86 10.74
C ILE A 8 -7.62 -11.44 10.51
N LEU A 9 -6.41 -11.20 10.99
CA LEU A 9 -5.72 -9.93 10.89
C LEU A 9 -5.45 -9.51 9.44
N SER A 10 -4.98 -10.43 8.61
CA SER A 10 -4.85 -10.22 7.16
C SER A 10 -6.21 -9.97 6.50
N ASN A 11 -7.25 -10.71 6.88
CA ASN A 11 -8.60 -10.52 6.33
C ASN A 11 -9.16 -9.12 6.65
N LEU A 12 -8.95 -8.61 7.87
CA LEU A 12 -9.36 -7.24 8.22
C LEU A 12 -8.71 -6.22 7.28
N LYS A 13 -7.40 -6.38 7.02
CA LYS A 13 -6.67 -5.49 6.12
C LYS A 13 -7.14 -5.61 4.66
N ASN A 14 -7.37 -6.84 4.19
CA ASN A 14 -7.90 -7.09 2.85
C ASN A 14 -9.26 -6.42 2.65
N VAL A 15 -10.17 -6.52 3.62
CA VAL A 15 -11.48 -5.85 3.55
C VAL A 15 -11.32 -4.33 3.49
N GLN A 16 -10.39 -3.74 4.25
CA GLN A 16 -10.12 -2.29 4.15
C GLN A 16 -9.67 -1.89 2.74
N GLU A 17 -8.77 -2.67 2.12
CA GLU A 17 -8.28 -2.39 0.75
C GLU A 17 -9.39 -2.58 -0.30
N ASP A 18 -10.23 -3.60 -0.15
CA ASP A 18 -11.35 -3.85 -1.05
C ASP A 18 -12.42 -2.77 -0.97
N LEU A 19 -12.67 -2.22 0.22
CA LEU A 19 -13.59 -1.10 0.39
C LEU A 19 -13.07 0.18 -0.28
N LEU A 20 -11.75 0.35 -0.37
CA LEU A 20 -11.15 1.45 -1.13
C LEU A 20 -11.34 1.25 -2.64
N ALA A 21 -11.05 0.06 -3.14
CA ALA A 21 -11.28 -0.30 -4.54
C ALA A 21 -12.77 -0.18 -4.94
N LEU A 22 -13.67 -0.70 -4.09
CA LEU A 22 -15.11 -0.59 -4.28
C LEU A 22 -15.58 0.88 -4.25
N SER A 23 -14.94 1.73 -3.44
CA SER A 23 -15.25 3.15 -3.47
C SER A 23 -14.91 3.76 -4.84
N ASP A 24 -13.79 3.39 -5.45
CA ASP A 24 -13.46 3.89 -6.79
C ASP A 24 -14.53 3.44 -7.81
N ASP A 25 -15.00 2.20 -7.73
CA ASP A 25 -16.03 1.65 -8.64
C ASP A 25 -17.38 2.32 -8.49
N LEU A 26 -17.87 2.42 -7.26
CA LEU A 26 -19.16 3.05 -6.96
C LEU A 26 -19.16 4.56 -7.31
N TRP A 27 -17.99 5.19 -7.46
CA TRP A 27 -17.92 6.56 -7.97
C TRP A 27 -18.17 6.62 -9.48
N LEU A 28 -17.63 5.65 -10.23
CA LEU A 28 -17.76 5.58 -11.69
C LEU A 28 -19.18 5.18 -12.14
N GLU A 29 -19.94 4.49 -11.29
CA GLU A 29 -21.33 4.12 -11.57
C GLU A 29 -22.33 5.29 -11.50
N ILE A 30 -21.95 6.43 -10.90
CA ILE A 30 -22.82 7.61 -10.83
C ILE A 30 -22.94 8.23 -12.23
N ASP A 31 -24.16 8.42 -12.74
CA ASP A 31 -24.36 9.19 -13.97
C ASP A 31 -24.09 10.68 -13.69
N HIS A 32 -23.03 11.20 -14.30
CA HIS A 32 -22.59 12.59 -14.11
C HIS A 32 -23.36 13.59 -15.00
N ASN A 33 -24.30 13.13 -15.83
CA ASN A 33 -25.16 13.97 -16.65
C ASN A 33 -26.59 14.06 -16.08
N ASP A 34 -26.88 13.35 -14.99
CA ASP A 34 -28.16 13.40 -14.29
C ASP A 34 -27.97 14.02 -12.89
N ASN A 35 -28.61 15.18 -12.68
CA ASN A 35 -28.52 15.91 -11.41
C ASN A 35 -29.06 15.09 -10.23
N GLU A 36 -30.10 14.28 -10.43
CA GLU A 36 -30.65 13.45 -9.36
C GLU A 36 -29.67 12.31 -9.00
N ALA A 37 -29.04 11.69 -10.00
CA ALA A 37 -27.99 10.71 -9.79
C ALA A 37 -26.78 11.31 -9.06
N ILE A 38 -26.38 12.54 -9.40
CA ILE A 38 -25.30 13.27 -8.70
C ILE A 38 -25.66 13.48 -7.23
N ASP A 39 -26.84 14.04 -6.94
CA ASP A 39 -27.24 14.35 -5.56
C ASP A 39 -27.32 13.08 -4.70
N ASN A 40 -27.91 12.01 -5.25
CA ASN A 40 -27.97 10.71 -4.58
C ASN A 40 -26.57 10.11 -4.39
N GLY A 41 -25.72 10.19 -5.42
CA GLY A 41 -24.35 9.70 -5.40
C GLY A 41 -23.49 10.42 -4.37
N VAL A 42 -23.59 11.75 -4.27
CA VAL A 42 -22.89 12.57 -3.26
C VAL A 42 -23.34 12.20 -1.85
N ARG A 43 -24.66 12.06 -1.62
CA ARG A 43 -25.20 11.65 -0.32
C ARG A 43 -24.66 10.27 0.07
N PHE A 44 -24.79 9.30 -0.82
CA PHE A 44 -24.28 7.95 -0.61
C PHE A 44 -22.78 7.96 -0.31
N LYS A 45 -21.97 8.66 -1.12
CA LYS A 45 -20.52 8.72 -0.95
C LYS A 45 -20.07 9.34 0.35
N SER A 46 -20.76 10.40 0.78
CA SER A 46 -20.50 11.03 2.09
C SER A 46 -20.71 10.02 3.23
N GLU A 47 -21.84 9.30 3.21
CA GLU A 47 -22.16 8.29 4.23
C GLU A 47 -21.21 7.08 4.16
N PHE A 48 -20.94 6.57 2.96
CA PHE A 48 -20.00 5.47 2.73
C PHE A 48 -18.62 5.80 3.28
N ASN A 49 -18.06 6.97 2.91
CA ASN A 49 -16.72 7.38 3.37
C ASN A 49 -16.67 7.53 4.89
N LYS A 50 -17.72 8.08 5.51
CA LYS A 50 -17.82 8.21 6.97
C LYS A 50 -17.84 6.84 7.65
N ASN A 51 -18.61 5.90 7.14
CA ASN A 51 -18.71 4.55 7.71
C ASN A 51 -17.44 3.73 7.46
N ASN A 52 -16.85 3.83 6.27
CA ASN A 52 -15.59 3.16 5.93
C ASN A 52 -14.43 3.66 6.81
N LYS A 53 -14.39 4.97 7.10
CA LYS A 53 -13.42 5.53 8.05
C LYS A 53 -13.58 4.93 9.44
N LYS A 54 -14.81 4.92 9.98
CA LYS A 54 -15.09 4.31 11.30
C LYS A 54 -14.72 2.83 11.34
N PHE A 55 -15.07 2.07 10.30
CA PHE A 55 -14.69 0.67 10.16
C PHE A 55 -13.16 0.53 10.18
N SER A 56 -12.45 1.33 9.39
CA SER A 56 -11.00 1.28 9.31
C SER A 56 -10.33 1.60 10.65
N ASP A 57 -10.75 2.67 11.31
CA ASP A 57 -10.25 3.07 12.63
C ASP A 57 -10.48 1.94 13.65
N THR A 58 -11.68 1.34 13.66
CA THR A 58 -12.03 0.23 14.56
C THR A 58 -11.22 -1.04 14.26
N ALA A 59 -11.07 -1.39 12.98
CA ALA A 59 -10.33 -2.57 12.54
C ALA A 59 -8.83 -2.45 12.90
N ASN A 60 -8.26 -1.24 12.79
CA ASN A 60 -6.89 -0.96 13.21
C ASN A 60 -6.74 -1.13 14.72
N SER A 61 -7.62 -0.51 15.52
CA SER A 61 -7.59 -0.65 16.99
C SER A 61 -7.76 -2.10 17.44
N LEU A 62 -8.65 -2.87 16.79
CA LEU A 62 -8.82 -4.29 17.07
C LEU A 62 -7.57 -5.09 16.71
N SER A 63 -6.96 -4.79 15.57
CA SER A 63 -5.73 -5.43 15.13
C SER A 63 -4.58 -5.16 16.09
N GLU A 64 -4.41 -3.92 16.56
CA GLU A 64 -3.42 -3.56 17.58
C GLU A 64 -3.67 -4.30 18.90
N LEU A 65 -4.92 -4.33 19.38
CA LEU A 65 -5.30 -5.02 20.61
C LEU A 65 -4.94 -6.51 20.55
N ILE A 66 -5.29 -7.18 19.45
CA ILE A 66 -4.99 -8.61 19.25
C ILE A 66 -3.47 -8.83 19.18
N GLN A 67 -2.73 -8.00 18.44
CA GLN A 67 -1.28 -8.13 18.32
C GLN A 67 -0.59 -7.97 19.67
N ASN A 68 -0.95 -6.93 20.44
CA ASN A 68 -0.40 -6.65 21.76
C ASN A 68 -0.70 -7.77 22.75
N HIS A 69 -1.90 -8.34 22.71
CA HIS A 69 -2.28 -9.44 23.60
C HIS A 69 -1.58 -10.76 23.24
N THR A 70 -1.41 -11.04 21.94
CA THR A 70 -0.94 -12.34 21.46
C THR A 70 0.56 -12.37 21.16
N ASN A 71 1.26 -11.22 21.26
CA ASN A 71 2.63 -11.03 20.78
C ASN A 71 2.84 -11.61 19.36
N THR A 72 1.79 -11.60 18.56
CA THR A 72 1.80 -12.11 17.18
C THR A 72 1.63 -10.88 16.30
N PRO A 73 2.73 -10.30 15.81
CA PRO A 73 2.60 -9.14 14.95
C PRO A 73 1.95 -9.57 13.63
N LEU A 74 1.13 -8.70 13.02
CA LEU A 74 0.53 -8.92 11.69
C LEU A 74 1.63 -9.28 10.69
N TYR A 75 2.72 -8.52 10.78
CA TYR A 75 3.86 -8.50 9.90
C TYR A 75 5.12 -8.57 10.75
N GLN A 76 6.21 -9.11 10.21
CA GLN A 76 7.50 -8.80 10.79
C GLN A 76 7.63 -7.28 10.76
N GLN A 77 7.86 -6.64 11.93
CA GLN A 77 8.43 -5.30 11.92
C GLN A 77 9.63 -5.40 10.98
N VAL A 78 9.65 -4.58 9.93
CA VAL A 78 10.84 -4.40 9.13
C VAL A 78 11.84 -3.85 10.14
N GLU A 79 12.64 -4.73 10.75
CA GLU A 79 13.82 -4.28 11.46
C GLU A 79 14.54 -3.40 10.45
N SER A 80 14.74 -2.14 10.82
CA SER A 80 15.49 -1.14 10.05
C SER A 80 16.97 -1.52 9.86
N LYS A 81 17.32 -2.76 10.17
CA LYS A 81 18.51 -3.43 9.66
C LYS A 81 18.03 -4.37 8.56
N GLU A 82 17.99 -3.86 7.33
CA GLU A 82 18.10 -4.73 6.17
C GLU A 82 19.22 -5.72 6.47
N ARG A 83 18.87 -6.98 6.64
CA ARG A 83 19.86 -8.04 6.48
C ARG A 83 20.24 -7.89 5.01
N GLN A 84 21.37 -7.25 4.72
CA GLN A 84 21.92 -7.22 3.36
C GLN A 84 22.16 -8.68 2.99
N LEU A 85 21.16 -9.26 2.31
CA LEU A 85 21.24 -10.61 1.79
C LEU A 85 22.42 -10.63 0.83
N SER A 86 23.16 -11.72 0.85
CA SER A 86 24.24 -11.92 -0.13
C SER A 86 23.65 -11.94 -1.54
N SER A 87 24.46 -11.60 -2.56
CA SER A 87 24.06 -11.68 -3.98
C SER A 87 23.41 -13.05 -4.30
N ILE A 88 23.98 -14.12 -3.75
CA ILE A 88 23.53 -15.51 -3.93
C ILE A 88 22.13 -15.72 -3.34
N GLU A 89 21.84 -15.16 -2.16
CA GLU A 89 20.51 -15.27 -1.56
C GLU A 89 19.46 -14.47 -2.33
N ASN A 90 19.83 -13.28 -2.81
CA ASN A 90 18.94 -12.47 -3.66
C ASN A 90 18.61 -13.21 -4.96
N GLU A 91 19.62 -13.75 -5.64
CA GLU A 91 19.43 -14.55 -6.87
C GLU A 91 18.47 -15.72 -6.63
N ARG A 92 18.64 -16.49 -5.55
CA ARG A 92 17.75 -17.62 -5.24
C ARG A 92 16.31 -17.19 -5.03
N ILE A 93 16.07 -16.09 -4.30
CA ILE A 93 14.71 -15.60 -4.04
C ILE A 93 14.08 -15.03 -5.31
N ILE A 94 14.87 -14.38 -6.16
CA ILE A 94 14.41 -13.91 -7.47
C ILE A 94 14.02 -15.11 -8.36
N GLU A 95 14.81 -16.18 -8.39
CA GLU A 95 14.45 -17.42 -9.08
C GLU A 95 13.13 -18.02 -8.55
N GLU A 96 12.95 -18.05 -7.23
CA GLU A 96 11.70 -18.50 -6.61
C GLU A 96 10.50 -17.64 -7.06
N LEU A 97 10.66 -16.32 -7.12
CA LEU A 97 9.64 -15.37 -7.58
C LEU A 97 9.36 -15.50 -9.09
N ASN A 98 10.38 -15.72 -9.91
CA ASN A 98 10.26 -15.89 -11.36
C ASN A 98 9.45 -17.13 -11.78
N ASN A 99 9.22 -18.07 -10.86
CA ASN A 99 8.23 -19.15 -11.08
C ASN A 99 6.79 -18.63 -11.14
N LYS A 100 6.55 -17.36 -10.83
CA LYS A 100 5.30 -16.64 -10.98
C LYS A 100 5.39 -15.62 -12.10
N GLU A 101 4.24 -15.27 -12.68
CA GLU A 101 4.17 -14.22 -13.70
C GLU A 101 4.57 -12.86 -13.09
N PRO A 102 5.57 -12.16 -13.66
CA PRO A 102 5.93 -10.82 -13.22
C PRO A 102 4.97 -9.79 -13.83
N HIS A 103 4.47 -8.91 -12.96
CA HIS A 103 3.56 -7.83 -13.30
C HIS A 103 4.26 -6.47 -13.21
N ASN A 104 3.80 -5.52 -14.02
CA ASN A 104 4.38 -4.19 -14.10
C ASN A 104 3.35 -3.10 -13.73
N LEU A 105 3.82 -1.87 -13.55
CA LEU A 105 2.97 -0.76 -13.10
C LEU A 105 1.97 -0.27 -14.15
N THR A 106 1.92 -0.82 -15.37
CA THR A 106 0.91 -0.44 -16.38
C THR A 106 -0.43 -1.15 -16.19
N GLU A 107 -0.45 -2.20 -15.38
CA GLU A 107 -1.63 -3.05 -15.16
C GLU A 107 -2.62 -2.45 -14.15
N ASP A 108 -3.86 -2.95 -14.21
CA ASP A 108 -4.87 -2.75 -13.17
C ASP A 108 -4.68 -3.79 -12.05
N PHE A 109 -4.59 -3.32 -10.82
CA PHE A 109 -4.40 -4.12 -9.61
C PHE A 109 -5.63 -4.18 -8.70
N LYS A 110 -6.77 -3.69 -9.16
CA LYS A 110 -8.03 -3.77 -8.42
C LYS A 110 -8.37 -5.21 -8.05
N TYR A 111 -8.72 -5.42 -6.78
CA TYR A 111 -9.05 -6.73 -6.19
C TYR A 111 -7.93 -7.80 -6.26
N LYS A 112 -6.76 -7.48 -6.81
CA LYS A 112 -5.60 -8.37 -6.84
C LYS A 112 -4.79 -8.25 -5.55
N ARG A 113 -4.08 -9.31 -5.17
CA ARG A 113 -3.19 -9.31 -3.99
C ARG A 113 -1.73 -9.46 -4.39
N PRO A 114 -0.83 -8.63 -3.84
CA PRO A 114 0.59 -8.87 -4.00
C PRO A 114 0.97 -10.16 -3.26
N TYR A 115 2.03 -10.79 -3.74
CA TYR A 115 2.81 -11.83 -3.08
C TYR A 115 4.19 -11.30 -2.69
N GLY A 116 4.78 -10.49 -3.55
CA GLY A 116 6.11 -9.93 -3.38
C GLY A 116 6.47 -8.98 -4.51
N PHE A 117 7.67 -8.42 -4.46
CA PHE A 117 8.22 -7.60 -5.52
C PHE A 117 9.74 -7.68 -5.54
N VAL A 118 10.35 -7.34 -6.66
CA VAL A 118 11.78 -7.11 -6.80
C VAL A 118 11.95 -5.65 -7.21
N LEU A 119 12.76 -4.90 -6.45
CA LEU A 119 13.13 -3.53 -6.77
C LEU A 119 14.64 -3.46 -6.87
N THR A 120 15.17 -3.00 -8.01
CA THR A 120 16.62 -2.81 -8.25
C THR A 120 17.47 -4.04 -7.88
N GLY A 121 16.95 -5.24 -8.17
CA GLY A 121 17.61 -6.52 -7.85
C GLY A 121 17.48 -6.98 -6.39
N THR A 122 16.73 -6.26 -5.56
CA THR A 122 16.44 -6.63 -4.17
C THR A 122 15.04 -7.26 -4.07
N PRO A 123 14.93 -8.54 -3.70
CA PRO A 123 13.64 -9.21 -3.57
C PRO A 123 12.98 -8.99 -2.21
N TYR A 124 11.66 -8.87 -2.24
CA TYR A 124 10.78 -8.75 -1.07
C TYR A 124 9.62 -9.74 -1.20
N THR A 125 9.57 -10.76 -0.34
CA THR A 125 8.56 -11.84 -0.41
C THR A 125 7.53 -11.76 0.72
N ASN A 126 6.47 -12.56 0.59
CA ASN A 126 5.40 -12.73 1.59
C ASN A 126 4.69 -11.42 1.98
N LYS A 127 4.55 -10.50 1.02
CA LYS A 127 3.71 -9.30 1.18
C LYS A 127 2.28 -9.70 0.88
N VAL A 128 1.36 -9.51 1.83
CA VAL A 128 -0.03 -9.99 1.67
C VAL A 128 -1.00 -8.89 1.28
N THR A 129 -0.64 -7.62 1.49
CA THR A 129 -1.47 -6.45 1.17
C THR A 129 -0.70 -5.40 0.38
N TRP A 130 -1.42 -4.55 -0.36
CA TRP A 130 -0.79 -3.45 -1.11
C TRP A 130 -0.13 -2.42 -0.19
N SER A 131 -0.74 -2.18 0.97
CA SER A 131 -0.19 -1.29 1.99
C SER A 131 1.19 -1.75 2.49
N GLU A 132 1.38 -3.06 2.69
CA GLU A 132 2.68 -3.64 3.08
C GLU A 132 3.74 -3.50 2.00
N LEU A 133 3.36 -3.79 0.75
CA LEU A 133 4.24 -3.62 -0.39
C LEU A 133 4.69 -2.16 -0.48
N TYR A 134 3.73 -1.23 -0.35
CA TYR A 134 3.99 0.19 -0.44
C TYR A 134 4.92 0.71 0.65
N ILE A 135 4.66 0.39 1.93
CA ILE A 135 5.53 0.84 3.01
C ILE A 135 6.93 0.23 2.92
N GLN A 136 7.05 -1.03 2.46
CA GLN A 136 8.35 -1.66 2.25
C GLN A 136 9.14 -0.95 1.14
N LEU A 137 8.48 -0.61 0.04
CA LEU A 137 9.07 0.14 -1.05
C LEU A 137 9.51 1.55 -0.58
N CYS A 138 8.66 2.25 0.16
CA CYS A 138 9.01 3.54 0.76
C CYS A 138 10.22 3.42 1.70
N THR A 139 10.29 2.35 2.50
CA THR A 139 11.44 2.10 3.39
C THR A 139 12.73 1.86 2.59
N HIS A 140 12.66 1.08 1.51
CA HIS A 140 13.81 0.88 0.61
C HIS A 140 14.30 2.20 0.01
N LEU A 141 13.39 3.04 -0.48
CA LEU A 141 13.73 4.34 -1.08
C LEU A 141 14.31 5.32 -0.04
N LEU A 142 13.78 5.32 1.18
CA LEU A 142 14.34 6.08 2.30
C LEU A 142 15.79 5.64 2.59
N ASN A 143 16.06 4.33 2.61
CA ASN A 143 17.41 3.80 2.83
C ASN A 143 18.36 4.09 1.65
N THR A 144 17.81 4.23 0.44
CA THR A 144 18.58 4.53 -0.77
C THR A 144 19.07 5.98 -0.78
N ASP A 145 18.16 6.93 -0.52
CA ASP A 145 18.50 8.35 -0.35
C ASP A 145 17.46 9.02 0.56
N GLU A 146 17.89 9.27 1.80
CA GLU A 146 17.06 9.90 2.84
C GLU A 146 16.74 11.36 2.50
N ASN A 147 17.64 12.08 1.82
CA ASN A 147 17.42 13.48 1.48
C ASN A 147 16.34 13.61 0.42
N ILE A 148 16.38 12.76 -0.61
CA ILE A 148 15.31 12.70 -1.62
C ILE A 148 13.99 12.34 -0.93
N PHE A 149 13.98 11.33 -0.06
CA PHE A 149 12.75 10.89 0.61
C PHE A 149 12.13 11.99 1.47
N ASN A 150 12.95 12.67 2.27
CA ASN A 150 12.49 13.75 3.15
C ASN A 150 12.03 14.98 2.35
N SER A 151 12.51 15.17 1.11
CA SER A 151 12.03 16.25 0.23
C SER A 151 10.64 16.00 -0.37
N LEU A 152 10.12 14.76 -0.31
CA LEU A 152 8.86 14.37 -0.96
C LEU A 152 7.66 15.16 -0.47
N GLU A 153 7.62 15.57 0.80
CA GLU A 153 6.51 16.36 1.36
C GLU A 153 6.31 17.73 0.69
N ASN A 154 7.36 18.24 0.04
CA ASN A 154 7.39 19.55 -0.64
C ASN A 154 7.47 19.41 -2.17
N ASN A 155 7.48 18.18 -2.70
CA ASN A 155 7.58 17.92 -4.13
C ASN A 155 6.18 17.90 -4.76
N GLN A 156 5.97 18.73 -5.79
CA GLN A 156 4.68 18.86 -6.47
C GLN A 156 4.20 17.57 -7.15
N ASP A 157 5.10 16.69 -7.60
CA ASP A 157 4.70 15.37 -8.13
C ASP A 157 4.07 14.49 -7.02
N HIS A 158 4.31 14.79 -5.75
CA HIS A 158 3.77 14.06 -4.59
C HIS A 158 2.71 14.84 -3.82
N ILE A 159 2.11 15.84 -4.48
CA ILE A 159 0.96 16.59 -4.00
C ILE A 159 -0.14 16.45 -5.07
N SER A 160 -1.32 15.98 -4.65
CA SER A 160 -2.45 15.87 -5.59
C SER A 160 -2.93 17.25 -6.05
N ASN A 161 -3.63 17.31 -7.19
CA ASN A 161 -4.26 18.54 -7.69
C ASN A 161 -5.25 19.19 -6.69
N ARG A 162 -5.74 18.42 -5.71
CA ARG A 162 -6.60 18.88 -4.61
C ARG A 162 -5.80 19.27 -3.35
N ASN A 163 -4.50 19.46 -3.48
CA ASN A 163 -3.56 19.81 -2.42
C ASN A 163 -3.46 18.79 -1.26
N ASN A 164 -3.87 17.53 -1.46
CA ASN A 164 -3.60 16.46 -0.50
C ASN A 164 -2.16 15.96 -0.71
N LYS A 165 -1.40 15.86 0.38
CA LYS A 165 -0.03 15.30 0.40
C LYS A 165 -0.07 13.78 0.47
N TYR A 166 0.93 13.12 -0.12
CA TYR A 166 1.18 11.69 0.07
C TYR A 166 2.25 11.39 1.13
N PHE A 167 3.09 12.38 1.43
CA PHE A 167 4.16 12.32 2.42
C PHE A 167 4.11 13.58 3.28
N SER A 168 4.32 13.46 4.59
CA SER A 168 4.40 14.61 5.49
C SER A 168 5.19 14.28 6.74
N SER A 169 5.91 15.26 7.27
CA SER A 169 6.46 15.22 8.63
C SER A 169 5.40 15.30 9.74
N ASN A 170 4.19 15.77 9.40
CA ASN A 170 3.06 15.87 10.30
C ASN A 170 1.98 14.81 9.94
N PRO A 171 1.69 13.82 10.81
CA PRO A 171 0.71 12.78 10.51
C PRO A 171 -0.72 13.32 10.32
N SER A 172 -1.05 14.48 10.91
CA SER A 172 -2.38 15.09 10.77
C SER A 172 -2.64 15.71 9.39
N ASP A 173 -1.62 15.85 8.56
CA ASP A 173 -1.77 16.28 7.16
C ASP A 173 -2.33 15.14 6.27
N LEU A 174 -2.35 13.90 6.77
CA LEU A 174 -2.71 12.69 6.02
C LEU A 174 -4.04 12.13 6.51
N ARG A 175 -4.80 11.46 5.63
CA ARG A 175 -6.07 10.81 5.99
C ARG A 175 -5.84 9.56 6.82
N SER A 176 -4.82 8.78 6.46
CA SER A 176 -4.30 7.67 7.24
C SER A 176 -2.77 7.71 7.19
N SER A 177 -2.14 8.07 8.30
CA SER A 177 -0.69 8.17 8.38
C SER A 177 -0.06 6.86 8.85
N GLN A 178 0.96 6.39 8.16
CA GLN A 178 1.88 5.38 8.68
C GLN A 178 3.30 5.92 8.71
N LYS A 179 3.97 5.76 9.86
CA LYS A 179 5.35 6.22 10.05
C LYS A 179 6.31 5.42 9.16
N CYS A 180 7.20 6.12 8.47
CA CYS A 180 8.26 5.55 7.63
C CYS A 180 9.58 6.27 7.96
N GLY A 181 10.47 5.59 8.68
CA GLY A 181 11.69 6.21 9.21
C GLY A 181 11.45 7.03 10.48
N SER A 182 12.32 8.02 10.71
CA SER A 182 12.34 8.83 11.94
C SER A 182 11.36 10.01 11.89
N SER A 183 11.29 10.70 10.75
CA SER A 183 10.62 12.01 10.59
C SER A 183 9.40 12.01 9.67
N THR A 184 9.26 11.03 8.78
CA THR A 184 8.27 11.10 7.69
C THR A 184 7.13 10.10 7.87
N TYR A 185 5.92 10.51 7.52
CA TYR A 185 4.73 9.68 7.45
C TYR A 185 4.27 9.57 5.99
N VAL A 186 3.67 8.42 5.67
CA VAL A 186 3.18 8.08 4.33
C VAL A 186 1.66 7.88 4.40
N GLU A 187 0.94 8.39 3.41
CA GLU A 187 -0.52 8.19 3.24
C GLU A 187 -0.83 6.72 2.95
N MET A 188 -1.75 6.14 3.72
CA MET A 188 -2.16 4.73 3.62
C MET A 188 -3.61 4.55 3.19
N ASN A 189 -4.39 5.62 3.10
CA ASN A 189 -5.77 5.57 2.63
C ASN A 189 -5.83 5.60 1.08
N LEU A 190 -5.19 4.60 0.46
CA LEU A 190 -4.98 4.49 -0.98
C LEU A 190 -5.45 3.11 -1.48
N SER A 191 -6.20 3.10 -2.59
CA SER A 191 -6.49 1.86 -3.32
C SER A 191 -5.22 1.27 -3.95
N ALA A 192 -5.25 0.00 -4.34
CA ALA A 192 -4.12 -0.67 -5.03
C ALA A 192 -3.59 0.13 -6.22
N ASN A 193 -4.50 0.69 -7.03
CA ASN A 193 -4.12 1.52 -8.19
C ASN A 193 -3.59 2.89 -7.77
N SER A 194 -4.11 3.49 -6.70
CA SER A 194 -3.56 4.72 -6.14
C SER A 194 -2.14 4.52 -5.61
N ILE A 195 -1.87 3.36 -4.99
CA ILE A 195 -0.54 2.93 -4.56
C ILE A 195 0.38 2.75 -5.77
N ARG A 196 -0.05 2.00 -6.80
CA ARG A 196 0.69 1.83 -8.06
C ARG A 196 1.08 3.18 -8.66
N ASP A 197 0.16 4.13 -8.72
CA ASP A 197 0.42 5.46 -9.28
C ASP A 197 1.38 6.27 -8.39
N SER A 198 1.30 6.12 -7.07
CA SER A 198 2.29 6.68 -6.15
C SER A 198 3.68 6.09 -6.39
N ILE A 199 3.78 4.77 -6.55
CA ILE A 199 5.03 4.08 -6.85
C ILE A 199 5.64 4.60 -8.16
N LYS A 200 4.86 4.79 -9.23
CA LYS A 200 5.37 5.39 -10.48
C LYS A 200 6.04 6.74 -10.25
N ARG A 201 5.42 7.61 -9.44
CA ARG A 201 5.95 8.96 -9.13
C ARG A 201 7.20 8.88 -8.26
N LEU A 202 7.25 7.92 -7.34
CA LEU A 202 8.44 7.66 -6.53
C LEU A 202 9.61 7.20 -7.40
N LEU A 203 9.42 6.17 -8.25
CA LEU A 203 10.48 5.69 -9.14
C LEU A 203 11.01 6.81 -10.05
N LYS A 204 10.12 7.63 -10.60
CA LYS A 204 10.50 8.82 -11.39
C LYS A 204 11.36 9.79 -10.58
N THR A 205 10.99 10.06 -9.32
CA THR A 205 11.73 11.00 -8.45
C THR A 205 13.13 10.48 -8.12
N TYR A 206 13.27 9.17 -7.96
CA TYR A 206 14.56 8.50 -7.74
C TYR A 206 15.32 8.17 -9.03
N ASN A 207 14.78 8.55 -10.20
CA ASN A 207 15.33 8.19 -11.51
C ASN A 207 15.57 6.66 -11.68
N ILE A 208 14.70 5.85 -11.08
CA ILE A 208 14.69 4.39 -11.21
C ILE A 208 13.80 4.01 -12.41
N ASN A 209 14.27 3.12 -13.27
CA ASN A 209 13.47 2.67 -14.40
C ASN A 209 12.30 1.81 -13.89
N GLN A 210 11.09 1.99 -14.44
CA GLN A 210 9.95 1.15 -14.05
C GLN A 210 10.21 -0.34 -14.34
N ALA A 211 11.06 -0.67 -15.31
CA ALA A 211 11.50 -2.04 -15.58
C ALA A 211 12.32 -2.67 -14.43
N ASP A 212 12.91 -1.85 -13.55
CA ASP A 212 13.65 -2.31 -12.38
C ASP A 212 12.73 -2.69 -11.20
N LEU A 213 11.41 -2.54 -11.38
CA LEU A 213 10.39 -3.03 -10.47
C LEU A 213 9.56 -4.13 -11.12
N SER A 214 9.58 -5.31 -10.52
CA SER A 214 8.67 -6.41 -10.87
C SER A 214 7.78 -6.74 -9.68
N ILE A 215 6.47 -6.80 -9.87
CA ILE A 215 5.49 -7.17 -8.84
C ILE A 215 5.02 -8.59 -9.11
N TYR A 216 4.92 -9.40 -8.07
CA TYR A 216 4.40 -10.76 -8.16
C TYR A 216 3.09 -10.82 -7.41
N LEU A 217 2.07 -11.35 -8.06
CA LEU A 217 0.74 -11.47 -7.47
C LEU A 217 0.57 -12.87 -6.86
N ARG A 218 -0.35 -12.96 -5.90
CA ARG A 218 -0.81 -14.27 -5.45
C ARG A 218 -1.64 -14.89 -6.56
N GLU A 219 -1.42 -16.17 -6.82
CA GLU A 219 -2.44 -16.97 -7.49
C GLU A 219 -3.66 -16.93 -6.59
N ASP A 220 -4.79 -16.47 -7.12
CA ASP A 220 -6.07 -16.55 -6.43
C ASP A 220 -6.33 -18.03 -6.13
N ARG A 221 -6.08 -18.41 -4.88
CA ARG A 221 -6.67 -19.63 -4.31
C ARG A 221 -8.06 -19.22 -3.87
N ASP A 222 -9.01 -19.55 -4.75
CA ASP A 222 -10.46 -19.66 -4.55
C ASP A 222 -11.30 -18.50 -5.11
N ALA A 223 -11.80 -18.74 -6.34
CA ALA A 223 -13.18 -18.46 -6.70
C ALA A 223 -14.13 -19.40 -5.94
#